data_AF-A0A4Q3RG00-F1
#
_entry.id   AF-A0A4Q3RG00-F1
#
_cell.length_a   1.000
_cell.length_b   1.000
_cell.length_c   1.000
_cell.angle_alpha   90.00
_cell.angle_beta   90.00
_cell.angle_gamma   90.00
#
_symmetry.space_group_name_H-M   'P 1'
#
loop_
_entity.id
_entity.type
_entity.pdbx_description
1 polymer ?
#
loop_
_entity_poly.entity_id
_entity_poly.type
_entity_poly.pdbx_seq_one_letter_code
_entity_poly.pdbx_strand_id
1 'polypeptide(L)'
;MLYGIMLLIPLMGISQSAGKLKLWYDKPATQWVEALPVGNGQLGAMVFGGAGEELLQLNESTLWSGGPVKGNINPDAAAVLPLIRKALLEEKDYTKANQLTR
;
A
#
# COMPACT_ATOMS: atom_id res chain seq x y z
N MET A 1 -18.88 63.52 -21.85
CA MET A 1 -17.96 62.42 -22.22
C MET A 1 -16.89 62.32 -21.15
N LEU A 2 -17.04 61.40 -20.19
CA LEU A 2 -16.00 61.10 -19.19
C LEU A 2 -15.42 59.73 -19.59
N TYR A 3 -14.19 59.70 -20.08
CA TYR A 3 -13.49 58.45 -20.39
C TYR A 3 -12.85 57.90 -19.11
N GLY A 4 -13.46 56.87 -18.54
CA GLY A 4 -12.89 56.12 -17.42
C GLY A 4 -11.75 55.24 -17.90
N ILE A 5 -10.54 55.47 -17.39
CA ILE A 5 -9.36 54.64 -17.66
C ILE A 5 -9.53 53.34 -16.88
N MET A 6 -9.78 52.25 -17.59
CA MET A 6 -9.81 50.89 -17.03
C MET A 6 -8.38 50.35 -17.00
N LEU A 7 -7.75 50.41 -15.83
CA LEU A 7 -6.44 49.82 -15.57
C LEU A 7 -6.56 48.29 -15.53
N LEU A 8 -6.07 47.63 -16.58
CA LEU A 8 -5.92 46.18 -16.65
C LEU A 8 -4.72 45.77 -15.79
N ILE A 9 -4.98 45.25 -14.60
CA ILE A 9 -3.94 44.63 -13.76
C ILE A 9 -3.70 43.23 -14.32
N PRO A 10 -2.47 42.87 -14.73
CA PRO A 10 -2.19 41.50 -15.13
C PRO A 10 -2.24 40.62 -13.88
N LEU A 11 -3.15 39.65 -13.86
CA LEU A 11 -3.07 38.54 -12.93
C LEU A 11 -1.78 37.78 -13.26
N MET A 12 -0.70 38.06 -12.54
CA MET A 12 0.44 37.15 -12.48
C MET A 12 -0.07 35.85 -11.86
N GLY A 13 -0.34 34.86 -12.71
CA GLY A 13 -0.59 33.51 -12.27
C GLY A 13 0.64 33.00 -11.55
N ILE A 14 0.55 32.87 -10.23
CA ILE A 14 1.58 32.20 -9.44
C ILE A 14 1.55 30.73 -9.86
N SER A 15 2.46 30.34 -10.74
CA SER A 15 2.74 28.91 -10.96
C SER A 15 3.31 28.36 -9.65
N GLN A 16 2.65 27.36 -9.07
CA GLN A 16 3.25 26.64 -7.95
C GLN A 16 4.57 26.03 -8.42
N SER A 17 5.68 26.53 -7.90
CA SER A 17 6.95 25.81 -7.98
C SER A 17 6.73 24.44 -7.37
N ALA A 18 6.69 23.41 -8.20
CA ALA A 18 6.54 22.01 -7.80
C ALA A 18 7.83 21.56 -7.09
N GLY A 19 8.10 22.14 -5.94
CA GLY A 19 9.33 22.00 -5.18
C GLY A 19 9.09 21.12 -3.96
N LYS A 20 9.88 20.04 -3.88
CA LYS A 20 10.11 19.12 -2.73
C LYS A 20 9.31 17.82 -2.63
N LEU A 21 8.27 17.58 -3.44
CA LEU A 21 7.53 16.30 -3.43
C LEU A 21 7.80 15.49 -4.70
N LYS A 22 9.06 15.15 -4.95
CA LYS A 22 9.48 14.33 -6.09
C LYS A 22 10.54 13.34 -5.66
N LEU A 23 10.40 12.11 -6.13
CA LEU A 23 11.47 11.13 -6.13
C LEU A 23 12.11 11.19 -7.53
N TRP A 24 13.42 11.38 -7.59
CA TRP A 24 14.18 11.51 -8.82
C TRP A 24 15.52 10.80 -8.67
N TYR A 25 15.95 10.13 -9.74
CA TYR A 25 17.18 9.34 -9.79
C TYR A 25 17.87 9.57 -11.14
N ASP A 26 19.20 9.48 -11.15
CA ASP A 26 20.05 9.71 -12.32
C ASP A 26 20.46 8.40 -13.04
N LYS A 27 19.95 7.26 -12.57
CA LYS A 27 20.19 5.93 -13.13
C LYS A 27 18.93 5.07 -13.09
N PRO A 28 18.77 4.11 -14.03
CA PRO A 28 17.67 3.15 -13.99
C PRO A 28 17.78 2.21 -12.79
N ALA A 29 16.65 1.66 -12.38
CA ALA A 29 16.55 0.62 -11.36
C ALA A 29 17.15 -0.69 -11.86
N THR A 30 17.90 -1.37 -11.00
CA THR A 30 18.44 -2.73 -11.26
C THR A 30 17.70 -3.79 -10.44
N GLN A 31 17.03 -3.36 -9.37
CA GLN A 31 16.27 -4.20 -8.46
C GLN A 31 14.87 -3.62 -8.25
N TRP A 32 13.91 -4.48 -7.90
CA TRP A 32 12.52 -4.08 -7.70
C TRP A 32 12.33 -2.95 -6.68
N VAL A 33 13.08 -2.98 -5.57
CA VAL A 33 13.01 -1.97 -4.50
C VAL A 33 13.51 -0.59 -4.91
N GLU A 34 14.18 -0.47 -6.06
CA GLU A 34 14.67 0.79 -6.62
C GLU A 34 13.68 1.39 -7.63
N ALA A 35 12.76 0.57 -8.15
CA ALA A 35 11.78 0.98 -9.16
C ALA A 35 10.69 1.87 -8.55
N LEU A 36 10.11 2.75 -9.37
CA LEU A 36 9.12 3.73 -8.91
C LEU A 36 7.69 3.17 -9.00
N PRO A 37 6.93 3.12 -7.90
CA PRO A 37 5.54 2.66 -7.92
C PRO A 37 4.59 3.74 -8.45
N VAL A 38 3.70 3.34 -9.35
CA VAL A 38 2.53 4.12 -9.77
C VAL A 38 1.28 3.25 -9.72
N GLY A 39 0.11 3.84 -9.46
CA GLY A 39 -1.14 3.07 -9.43
C GLY A 39 -2.38 3.90 -9.18
N ASN A 40 -3.54 3.31 -9.44
CA ASN A 40 -4.87 3.92 -9.27
C ASN A 40 -5.73 3.24 -8.19
N GLY A 41 -5.11 2.40 -7.35
CA GLY A 41 -5.79 1.61 -6.32
C GLY A 41 -6.26 0.22 -6.79
N GLN A 42 -6.39 -0.01 -8.09
CA GLN A 42 -6.66 -1.34 -8.66
C GLN A 42 -5.48 -1.88 -9.45
N LEU A 43 -4.98 -1.11 -10.41
CA LEU A 43 -3.79 -1.42 -11.18
C LEU A 43 -2.58 -0.69 -10.57
N GLY A 44 -1.46 -1.39 -10.55
CA GLY A 44 -0.16 -0.86 -10.16
C GLY A 44 0.92 -1.23 -11.16
N ALA A 45 1.94 -0.38 -11.26
CA ALA A 45 3.15 -0.68 -12.03
C ALA A 45 4.39 -0.21 -11.27
N MET A 46 5.47 -0.96 -11.41
CA MET A 46 6.82 -0.56 -10.99
C MET A 46 7.61 -0.18 -12.22
N VAL A 47 8.10 1.06 -12.27
CA VAL A 47 8.82 1.64 -13.41
C VAL A 47 10.33 1.56 -13.18
N PHE A 48 11.07 0.89 -14.07
CA PHE A 48 12.51 0.69 -13.93
C PHE A 48 13.36 1.80 -14.57
N GLY A 49 12.88 2.45 -15.64
CA GLY A 49 13.52 3.62 -16.25
C GLY A 49 14.63 3.30 -17.25
N GLY A 50 14.65 2.10 -17.83
CA GLY A 50 15.68 1.67 -18.78
C GLY A 50 15.56 2.38 -20.15
N ALA A 51 16.62 3.08 -20.58
CA ALA A 51 16.56 3.93 -21.78
C ALA A 51 16.49 3.16 -23.12
N GLY A 52 17.11 1.99 -23.21
CA GLY A 52 17.08 1.14 -24.41
C GLY A 52 16.00 0.06 -24.35
N GLU A 53 15.78 -0.50 -23.16
CA GLU A 53 14.74 -1.47 -22.86
C GLU A 53 14.16 -1.13 -21.49
N GLU A 54 12.84 -0.94 -21.44
CA GLU A 54 12.10 -0.62 -20.22
C GLU A 54 11.43 -1.88 -19.66
N LEU A 55 11.34 -1.96 -18.33
CA LEU A 55 10.58 -2.97 -17.63
C LEU A 55 9.49 -2.31 -16.78
N LEU A 56 8.24 -2.60 -17.13
CA LEU A 56 7.08 -2.28 -16.29
C LEU A 56 6.56 -3.57 -15.66
N GLN A 57 6.79 -3.74 -14.35
CA GLN A 57 6.18 -4.85 -13.64
C GLN A 57 4.78 -4.47 -13.18
N LEU A 58 3.77 -5.27 -13.56
CA LEU A 58 2.36 -4.96 -13.35
C LEU A 58 1.77 -5.74 -12.19
N ASN A 59 0.86 -5.10 -11.46
CA ASN A 59 0.00 -5.71 -10.44
C ASN A 59 -1.47 -5.34 -10.68
N GLU A 60 -2.37 -6.24 -10.30
CA GLU A 60 -3.81 -6.01 -10.19
C GLU A 60 -4.27 -6.44 -8.80
N SER A 61 -5.03 -5.59 -8.11
CA SER A 61 -5.29 -5.71 -6.67
C SER A 61 -6.10 -6.94 -6.27
N THR A 62 -6.79 -7.57 -7.22
CA THR A 62 -7.64 -8.75 -7.02
C THR A 62 -7.00 -10.04 -7.54
N LEU A 63 -5.82 -9.97 -8.16
CA LEU A 63 -5.09 -11.13 -8.65
C LEU A 63 -4.41 -11.90 -7.50
N TRP A 64 -5.22 -12.68 -6.80
CA TRP A 64 -4.79 -13.58 -5.73
C TRP A 64 -4.90 -15.03 -6.19
N SER A 65 -4.00 -15.88 -5.69
CA SER A 65 -4.15 -17.32 -5.83
C SER A 65 -5.17 -17.86 -4.83
N GLY A 66 -5.76 -19.02 -5.14
CA GLY A 66 -6.79 -19.64 -4.32
C GLY A 66 -8.21 -19.26 -4.74
N GLY A 67 -9.17 -19.48 -3.86
CA GLY A 67 -10.59 -19.21 -4.09
C GLY A 67 -11.37 -19.25 -2.78
N PRO A 68 -12.71 -19.17 -2.81
CA PRO A 68 -13.53 -19.22 -1.61
C PRO A 68 -13.22 -20.46 -0.75
N VAL A 69 -12.67 -20.24 0.45
CA VAL A 69 -12.33 -21.30 1.38
C VAL A 69 -13.51 -21.55 2.30
N LYS A 70 -14.14 -22.72 2.19
CA LYS A 70 -15.21 -23.15 3.13
C LYS A 70 -14.68 -23.94 4.34
N GLY A 71 -13.39 -24.28 4.38
CA GLY A 71 -12.88 -25.40 5.19
C GLY A 71 -11.81 -25.09 6.25
N ASN A 72 -11.45 -23.82 6.50
CA ASN A 72 -10.38 -23.48 7.45
C ASN A 72 -10.89 -23.01 8.83
N ILE A 73 -12.16 -23.25 9.14
CA ILE A 73 -12.72 -22.95 10.46
C ILE A 73 -12.58 -24.19 11.32
N ASN A 74 -11.76 -24.12 12.38
CA ASN A 74 -11.66 -25.19 13.37
C ASN A 74 -12.98 -25.23 14.19
N PRO A 75 -13.79 -26.30 14.08
CA PRO A 75 -15.07 -26.39 14.82
C PRO A 75 -14.86 -26.48 16.34
N ASP A 76 -13.72 -27.00 16.79
CA ASP A 76 -13.41 -27.20 18.20
C ASP A 76 -12.89 -25.91 18.87
N ALA A 77 -12.57 -24.86 18.10
CA ALA A 77 -12.00 -23.62 18.62
C ALA A 77 -12.85 -22.99 19.73
N ALA A 78 -14.18 -23.02 19.57
CA ALA A 78 -15.10 -22.49 20.57
C ALA A 78 -15.05 -23.27 21.89
N ALA A 79 -14.90 -24.61 21.81
CA ALA A 79 -14.84 -25.48 22.97
C ALA A 79 -13.49 -25.37 23.71
N VAL A 80 -12.40 -25.12 22.99
CA VAL A 80 -11.05 -25.04 23.56
C VAL A 80 -10.72 -23.64 24.11
N LEU A 81 -11.38 -22.59 23.61
CA LEU A 81 -11.14 -21.20 24.03
C LEU A 81 -11.24 -20.95 25.56
N PRO A 82 -12.21 -21.52 26.31
CA PRO A 82 -12.25 -21.39 27.77
C PRO A 82 -11.01 -21.99 28.46
N LEU A 83 -10.51 -23.11 27.95
CA LEU A 83 -9.33 -23.79 28.51
C LEU A 83 -8.06 -22.96 28.27
N ILE A 84 -7.92 -22.36 27.09
CA ILE A 84 -6.83 -21.44 26.77
C ILE A 84 -6.88 -20.23 27.71
N ARG A 85 -8.06 -19.61 27.89
CA ARG A 85 -8.23 -18.46 28.79
C ARG A 85 -7.86 -18.78 30.23
N LYS A 86 -8.27 -19.94 30.72
CA LYS A 86 -7.92 -20.41 32.07
C LYS A 86 -6.41 -20.59 32.24
N ALA A 87 -5.78 -21.33 31.32
CA ALA A 87 -4.33 -21.57 31.36
C ALA A 87 -3.53 -20.24 31.29
N LEU A 88 -3.98 -19.30 30.46
CA LEU A 88 -3.31 -18.02 30.25
C LEU A 88 -3.51 -17.02 31.41
N LEU A 89 -4.76 -16.81 31.84
CA LEU A 89 -5.14 -15.71 32.72
C LEU A 89 -5.09 -16.10 34.20
N GLU A 90 -5.49 -17.32 34.54
CA GLU A 90 -5.56 -17.79 35.92
C GLU A 90 -4.27 -18.53 36.30
N GLU A 91 -3.87 -19.51 35.48
CA GLU A 91 -2.74 -20.38 35.77
C GLU A 91 -1.39 -19.76 35.37
N LYS A 92 -1.40 -18.72 34.52
CA LYS A 92 -0.21 -18.08 33.92
C LYS A 92 0.74 -19.10 33.26
N ASP A 93 0.20 -20.22 32.80
CA ASP A 93 0.92 -21.29 32.11
C ASP A 93 0.84 -21.05 30.59
N TYR A 94 1.79 -20.25 30.10
CA TYR A 94 1.89 -19.89 28.68
C TYR A 94 2.20 -21.09 27.79
N THR A 95 2.92 -22.09 28.32
CA THR A 95 3.26 -23.30 27.57
C THR A 95 2.01 -24.12 27.30
N LYS A 96 1.21 -24.36 28.34
CA LYS A 96 -0.07 -25.05 28.24
C LYS A 96 -1.07 -24.31 27.37
N ALA A 97 -1.17 -22.98 27.52
CA ALA A 97 -2.03 -22.16 26.68
C ALA A 97 -1.69 -22.29 25.19
N ASN A 98 -0.39 -22.30 24.83
CA ASN A 98 0.07 -22.47 23.45
C ASN A 98 -0.05 -23.91 22.92
N GLN A 99 -0.06 -24.91 23.79
CA GLN A 99 -0.34 -26.29 23.37
C GLN A 99 -1.80 -26.45 22.96
N LEU A 100 -2.72 -25.76 23.64
CA LEU A 100 -4.15 -25.80 23.37
C LEU A 100 -4.58 -25.04 22.09
N THR A 101 -3.70 -24.24 21.48
CA THR A 101 -4.00 -23.51 20.23
C THR A 101 -3.62 -24.28 18.96
N ARG A 102 -2.93 -25.40 19.10
CA ARG A 102 -2.48 -26.26 18.01
C ARG A 102 -3.52 -27.31 17.66
#